data_AF-A0A6A3YPZ5-F1
#
_entry.id   AF-A0A6A3YPZ5-F1
#
_cell.length_a   1.000
_cell.length_b   1.000
_cell.length_c   1.000
_cell.angle_alpha   90.00
_cell.angle_beta   90.00
_cell.angle_gamma   90.00
#
_symmetry.space_group_name_H-M   'P 1'
#
loop_
_entity.id
_entity.type
_entity.pdbx_description
1 polymer ?
#
loop_
_entity_poly.entity_id
_entity_poly.type
_entity_poly.pdbx_seq_one_letter_code
_entity_poly.pdbx_strand_id
1 'polypeptide(L)'
;FWETFCNDFGFPVWIDELPRARQARMVGLFAALCASEGHNKARKGNKYQTFDGKMAAVAFAHKAVRNAKLDYHDPEFELIAQGYKRSHGDVDRKQPVTTPMLLKIYELRARHDTESDLMWGSIVLAFFFLDRSSELWGPVVSDKSTGVVRTHCVKAANVILRDNFGTQVGPEEPGEMSVEVIFESHKGDRVAQGTTV
;
A
#
# COMPACT_ATOMS: atom_id res chain seq x y z
N PHE A 1 22.52 11.28 17.38
CA PHE A 1 21.19 11.72 16.89
C PHE A 1 20.06 10.90 17.51
N TRP A 2 20.03 9.58 17.36
CA TRP A 2 19.03 8.72 18.04
C TRP A 2 19.00 8.95 19.56
N GLU A 3 20.17 8.95 20.20
CA GLU A 3 20.30 9.22 21.64
C GLU A 3 19.78 10.61 22.03
N THR A 4 20.14 11.65 21.27
CA THR A 4 19.62 13.01 21.45
C THR A 4 18.09 13.03 21.34
N PHE A 5 17.54 12.42 20.29
CA PHE A 5 16.09 12.28 20.13
C PHE A 5 15.43 11.58 21.33
N CYS A 6 16.03 10.47 21.80
CA CYS A 6 15.48 9.76 22.96
C CYS A 6 15.50 10.65 24.19
N ASN A 7 16.60 11.37 24.44
CA ASN A 7 16.72 12.27 25.58
C ASN A 7 15.72 13.43 25.52
N ASP A 8 15.58 14.07 24.35
CA ASP A 8 14.67 15.21 24.16
C ASP A 8 13.20 14.83 24.40
N PHE A 9 12.83 13.58 24.07
CA PHE A 9 11.47 13.05 24.26
C PHE A 9 11.30 12.23 25.55
N GLY A 10 12.33 12.13 26.41
CA GLY A 10 12.29 11.35 27.65
C GLY A 10 12.12 9.84 27.44
N PHE A 11 12.57 9.33 26.30
CA PHE A 11 12.53 7.92 25.95
C PHE A 11 13.82 7.18 26.33
N PRO A 12 13.75 5.86 26.59
CA PRO A 12 14.96 5.06 26.75
C PRO A 12 15.69 4.94 25.41
N VAL A 13 17.02 5.09 25.44
CA VAL A 13 17.89 4.93 24.25
C VAL A 13 17.85 3.50 23.72
N TRP A 14 17.79 2.54 24.65
CA TRP A 14 17.70 1.11 24.36
C TRP A 14 16.24 0.67 24.39
N ILE A 15 15.70 0.32 23.23
CA ILE A 15 14.27 0.03 23.07
C ILE A 15 13.96 -1.46 22.98
N ASP A 16 14.97 -2.32 23.05
CA ASP A 16 14.88 -3.76 22.84
C ASP A 16 13.95 -4.47 23.84
N GLU A 17 13.83 -3.94 25.05
CA GLU A 17 12.96 -4.48 26.10
C GLU A 17 11.53 -3.91 26.06
N LEU A 18 11.26 -2.90 25.24
CA LEU A 18 9.92 -2.31 25.15
C LEU A 18 8.97 -3.22 24.36
N PRO A 19 7.65 -3.17 24.62
CA PRO A 19 6.67 -3.81 23.76
C PRO A 19 6.80 -3.32 22.32
N ARG A 20 6.60 -4.23 21.34
CA ARG A 20 6.79 -3.95 19.91
C ARG A 20 6.04 -2.71 19.42
N ALA A 21 4.77 -2.55 19.78
CA ALA A 21 3.98 -1.37 19.43
C ALA A 21 4.58 -0.05 19.97
N ARG A 22 5.25 -0.10 21.13
CA ARG A 22 5.93 1.08 21.69
C ARG A 22 7.23 1.39 20.95
N GLN A 23 8.00 0.36 20.58
CA GLN A 23 9.16 0.50 19.71
C GLN A 23 8.77 1.14 18.37
N ALA A 24 7.69 0.65 17.74
CA ALA A 24 7.18 1.15 16.46
C ALA A 24 6.75 2.61 16.54
N ARG A 25 6.01 3.00 17.59
CA ARG A 25 5.63 4.41 17.82
C ARG A 25 6.85 5.32 17.96
N MET A 26 7.85 4.89 18.72
CA MET A 26 9.08 5.67 18.90
C MET A 26 9.84 5.85 17.59
N VAL A 27 9.96 4.78 16.78
CA VAL A 27 10.59 4.88 15.46
C VAL A 27 9.73 5.71 14.50
N GLY A 28 8.41 5.65 14.58
CA GLY A 28 7.50 6.51 13.83
C GLY A 28 7.71 7.99 14.12
N LEU A 29 7.85 8.35 15.40
CA LEU A 29 8.18 9.72 15.82
C LEU A 29 9.57 10.14 15.33
N PHE A 30 10.56 9.27 15.46
CA PHE A 30 11.91 9.50 14.95
C PHE A 30 11.94 9.72 13.43
N ALA A 31 11.15 8.93 12.70
CA ALA A 31 10.94 9.07 11.27
C ALA A 31 10.29 10.41 10.95
N ALA A 32 9.25 10.83 11.66
CA ALA A 32 8.63 12.14 11.45
C ALA A 32 9.63 13.31 11.63
N LEU A 33 10.50 13.26 12.64
CA LEU A 33 11.54 14.27 12.86
C LEU A 33 12.64 14.25 11.80
N CYS A 34 13.05 13.05 11.36
CA CYS A 34 13.96 12.93 10.22
C CYS A 34 13.34 13.58 8.98
N ALA A 35 12.03 13.43 8.75
CA ALA A 35 11.31 13.99 7.63
C ALA A 35 11.11 15.51 7.70
N SER A 36 10.89 16.08 8.88
CA SER A 36 10.65 17.52 9.03
C SER A 36 11.95 18.33 9.05
N GLU A 37 12.89 17.95 9.91
CA GLU A 37 14.05 18.78 10.26
C GLU A 37 15.36 18.19 9.76
N GLY A 38 15.41 16.86 9.60
CA GLY A 38 16.52 16.09 9.07
C GLY A 38 17.86 16.21 9.80
N HIS A 39 17.93 17.03 10.85
CA HIS A 39 19.11 17.36 11.66
C HIS A 39 20.40 17.41 10.82
N ASN A 40 20.33 18.14 9.71
CA ASN A 40 21.46 18.46 8.84
C ASN A 40 21.71 19.98 8.88
N LYS A 41 22.85 20.42 8.31
CA LYS A 41 23.23 21.84 8.31
C LYS A 41 22.16 22.76 7.70
N ALA A 42 21.32 22.23 6.82
CA ALA A 42 20.25 22.97 6.15
C ALA A 42 18.89 22.90 6.88
N ARG A 43 18.80 22.18 8.02
CA ARG A 43 17.55 21.92 8.78
C ARG A 43 16.38 21.48 7.89
N LYS A 44 16.68 20.70 6.85
CA LYS A 44 15.71 20.21 5.89
C LYS A 44 15.50 18.71 6.09
N GLY A 45 14.28 18.24 5.92
CA GLY A 45 13.94 16.82 5.91
C GLY A 45 14.96 15.92 5.21
N ASN A 46 15.31 14.80 5.84
CA ASN A 46 16.18 13.79 5.28
C ASN A 46 15.48 13.05 4.12
N LYS A 47 16.26 12.65 3.11
CA LYS A 47 15.81 11.64 2.14
C LYS A 47 15.65 10.29 2.85
N TYR A 48 14.81 9.42 2.28
CA TYR A 48 14.59 8.07 2.83
C TYR A 48 15.89 7.29 3.07
N GLN A 49 16.84 7.33 2.14
CA GLN A 49 18.13 6.63 2.28
C GLN A 49 18.93 7.06 3.53
N THR A 50 18.84 8.33 3.91
CA THR A 50 19.49 8.84 5.12
C THR A 50 18.79 8.35 6.39
N PHE A 51 17.45 8.31 6.38
CA PHE A 51 16.69 7.70 7.48
C PHE A 51 17.02 6.22 7.62
N ASP A 52 17.05 5.47 6.52
CA ASP A 52 17.38 4.05 6.48
C ASP A 52 18.78 3.77 7.05
N GLY A 53 19.79 4.57 6.64
CA GLY A 53 21.13 4.50 7.21
C GLY A 53 21.19 4.84 8.72
N LYS A 54 20.37 5.78 9.20
CA LYS A 54 20.26 6.07 10.64
C LYS A 54 19.66 4.88 11.39
N MET A 55 18.62 4.24 10.86
CA MET A 55 18.02 3.06 11.48
C MET A 55 18.97 1.86 11.49
N ALA A 56 19.74 1.65 10.42
CA ALA A 56 20.79 0.63 10.38
C ALA A 56 21.84 0.86 11.47
N ALA A 57 22.23 2.12 11.72
CA ALA A 57 23.16 2.45 12.81
C ALA A 57 22.55 2.18 14.21
N VAL A 58 21.26 2.46 14.41
CA VAL A 58 20.57 2.13 15.67
C VAL A 58 20.50 0.61 15.86
N ALA A 59 20.15 -0.15 14.82
CA ALA A 59 20.14 -1.61 14.85
C ALA A 59 21.52 -2.18 15.22
N PHE A 60 22.56 -1.65 14.57
CA PHE A 60 23.93 -2.04 14.81
C PHE A 60 24.36 -1.75 16.25
N ALA A 61 24.04 -0.57 16.79
CA ALA A 61 24.38 -0.20 18.16
C ALA A 61 23.71 -1.13 19.19
N HIS A 62 22.43 -1.47 19.00
CA HIS A 62 21.73 -2.42 19.88
C HIS A 62 22.36 -3.80 19.86
N LYS A 63 22.75 -4.27 18.67
CA LYS A 63 23.46 -5.54 18.52
C LYS A 63 24.85 -5.49 19.16
N ALA A 64 25.61 -4.42 18.97
CA ALA A 64 26.98 -4.32 19.46
C ALA A 64 27.07 -4.17 20.98
N VAL A 65 26.16 -3.41 21.59
CA VAL A 65 26.22 -3.08 23.03
C VAL A 65 25.42 -4.05 23.89
N ARG A 66 24.23 -4.47 23.42
CA ARG A 66 23.32 -5.32 24.20
C ARG A 66 23.18 -6.74 23.68
N ASN A 67 23.85 -7.06 22.57
CA ASN A 67 23.60 -8.31 21.82
C ASN A 67 22.10 -8.49 21.45
N ALA A 68 21.37 -7.39 21.31
CA ALA A 68 19.95 -7.39 21.00
C ALA A 68 19.73 -7.26 19.49
N LYS A 69 18.89 -8.13 18.92
CA LYS A 69 18.47 -8.03 17.52
C LYS A 69 17.16 -7.27 17.45
N LEU A 70 17.24 -5.98 17.14
CA LEU A 70 16.06 -5.21 16.78
C LEU A 70 15.60 -5.63 15.39
N ASP A 71 14.40 -6.21 15.33
CA ASP A 71 13.76 -6.55 14.08
C ASP A 71 12.89 -5.38 13.62
N TYR A 72 13.42 -4.62 12.66
CA TYR A 72 12.76 -3.47 12.06
C TYR A 72 11.95 -3.83 10.81
N HIS A 73 11.86 -5.12 10.45
CA HIS A 73 10.96 -5.63 9.41
C HIS A 73 9.57 -5.97 9.96
N ASP A 74 9.24 -5.51 11.17
CA ASP A 74 7.89 -5.64 11.70
C ASP A 74 6.90 -4.79 10.88
N PRO A 75 5.66 -5.26 10.66
CA PRO A 75 4.70 -4.61 9.77
C PRO A 75 4.41 -3.14 10.09
N GLU A 76 4.47 -2.73 11.37
CA GLU A 76 4.25 -1.33 11.76
C GLU A 76 5.42 -0.45 11.31
N PHE A 77 6.66 -0.96 11.43
CA PHE A 77 7.85 -0.24 10.97
C PHE A 77 7.93 -0.21 9.45
N GLU A 78 7.59 -1.30 8.77
CA GLU A 78 7.53 -1.32 7.32
C GLU A 78 6.52 -0.30 6.78
N LEU A 79 5.37 -0.15 7.47
CA LEU A 79 4.39 0.87 7.12
C LEU A 79 4.96 2.28 7.28
N ILE A 80 5.68 2.55 8.37
CA ILE A 80 6.36 3.84 8.62
C ILE A 80 7.42 4.10 7.55
N ALA A 81 8.30 3.13 7.28
CA ALA A 81 9.37 3.25 6.31
C ALA A 81 8.83 3.46 4.88
N GLN A 82 7.79 2.71 4.49
CA GLN A 82 7.13 2.90 3.20
C GLN A 82 6.44 4.26 3.12
N GLY A 83 5.75 4.70 4.19
CA GLY A 83 5.14 6.02 4.27
C GLY A 83 6.19 7.12 4.09
N TYR A 84 7.31 7.02 4.79
CA TYR A 84 8.44 7.94 4.65
C TYR A 84 8.96 7.95 3.20
N LYS A 85 9.20 6.77 2.62
CA LYS A 85 9.72 6.62 1.25
C LYS A 85 8.78 7.23 0.21
N ARG A 86 7.46 7.12 0.38
CA ARG A 86 6.47 7.75 -0.51
C ARG A 86 6.45 9.26 -0.38
N SER A 87 6.55 9.77 0.85
CA SER A 87 6.46 11.21 1.11
C SER A 87 7.77 11.96 0.80
N HIS A 88 8.93 11.31 0.96
CA HIS A 88 10.26 11.93 0.91
C HIS A 88 11.26 11.18 0.01
N GLY A 89 10.75 10.33 -0.89
CA GLY A 89 11.54 9.71 -1.95
C GLY A 89 11.72 10.64 -3.15
N ASP A 90 12.77 10.38 -3.94
CA ASP A 90 13.08 11.10 -5.18
C ASP A 90 12.21 10.64 -6.38
N VAL A 91 11.14 9.89 -6.11
CA VAL A 91 10.32 9.31 -7.16
C VAL A 91 9.32 10.37 -7.60
N ASP A 92 9.26 10.65 -8.91
CA ASP A 92 8.20 11.45 -9.51
C ASP A 92 6.86 11.00 -8.96
N ARG A 93 6.24 11.88 -8.18
CA ARG A 93 4.95 11.58 -7.57
C ARG A 93 3.97 11.38 -8.71
N LYS A 94 3.46 10.16 -8.84
CA LYS A 94 2.29 9.91 -9.69
C LYS A 94 1.18 10.81 -9.17
N GLN A 95 0.71 11.73 -10.01
CA GLN A 95 -0.45 12.53 -9.67
C GLN A 95 -1.64 11.59 -9.45
N PRO A 96 -2.48 11.83 -8.43
CA PRO A 96 -3.68 11.04 -8.29
C PRO A 96 -4.51 11.17 -9.57
N VAL A 97 -5.03 10.05 -10.06
CA VAL A 97 -6.05 10.11 -11.11
C VAL A 97 -7.25 10.84 -10.52
N THR A 98 -7.83 11.76 -11.30
CA THR A 98 -8.99 12.54 -10.89
C THR A 98 -10.14 12.30 -11.86
N THR A 99 -11.38 12.56 -11.44
CA THR A 99 -12.57 12.41 -12.30
C THR A 99 -12.45 13.19 -13.63
N PRO A 100 -11.94 14.44 -13.65
CA PRO A 100 -11.70 15.15 -14.92
C PRO A 100 -10.70 14.44 -15.84
N MET A 101 -9.66 13.80 -15.28
CA MET A 101 -8.72 13.03 -16.07
C MET A 101 -9.38 11.78 -16.68
N LEU A 102 -10.26 11.11 -15.94
CA LEU A 102 -11.04 9.97 -16.47
C LEU A 102 -11.91 10.39 -17.65
N LEU A 103 -12.62 11.51 -17.52
CA LEU A 103 -13.42 12.06 -18.61
C LEU A 103 -12.54 12.33 -19.83
N LYS A 104 -11.35 12.90 -19.62
CA LYS A 104 -10.45 13.18 -20.73
C LYS A 104 -9.91 11.91 -21.40
N ILE A 105 -9.61 10.88 -20.62
CA ILE A 105 -9.20 9.56 -21.13
C ILE A 105 -10.33 8.94 -21.94
N TYR A 106 -11.57 9.04 -21.45
CA TYR A 106 -12.76 8.58 -22.18
C TYR A 106 -12.94 9.33 -23.51
N GLU A 107 -12.79 10.65 -23.54
CA GLU A 107 -12.86 11.44 -24.77
C GLU A 107 -11.75 11.11 -25.77
N LEU A 108 -10.54 10.81 -25.27
CA LEU A 108 -9.38 10.42 -26.10
C LEU A 108 -9.51 9.02 -26.67
N ARG A 109 -10.54 8.26 -26.27
CA ARG A 109 -10.86 6.95 -26.79
C ARG A 109 -11.36 7.08 -28.24
N ALA A 110 -10.42 7.22 -29.16
CA ALA A 110 -10.68 7.50 -30.58
C ALA A 110 -11.20 6.29 -31.37
N ARG A 111 -11.24 5.08 -30.76
CA ARG A 111 -11.68 3.85 -31.41
C ARG A 111 -12.61 3.09 -30.46
N HIS A 112 -13.82 2.81 -30.93
CA HIS A 112 -14.72 1.86 -30.29
C HIS A 112 -14.36 0.43 -30.72
N ASP A 113 -13.10 0.05 -30.49
CA ASP A 113 -12.66 -1.33 -30.62
C ASP A 113 -12.63 -2.01 -29.24
N THR A 114 -12.65 -3.35 -29.27
CA THR A 114 -12.69 -4.20 -28.06
C THR A 114 -11.51 -3.92 -27.13
N GLU A 115 -10.33 -3.61 -27.69
CA GLU A 115 -9.13 -3.29 -26.91
C GLU A 115 -9.30 -1.97 -26.14
N SER A 116 -9.85 -0.94 -26.78
CA SER A 116 -10.14 0.33 -26.13
C SER A 116 -11.28 0.22 -25.10
N ASP A 117 -12.28 -0.63 -25.34
CA ASP A 117 -13.33 -0.94 -24.36
C ASP A 117 -12.74 -1.61 -23.11
N LEU A 118 -11.91 -2.63 -23.31
CA LEU A 118 -11.24 -3.34 -22.22
C LEU A 118 -10.32 -2.41 -21.44
N MET A 119 -9.53 -1.58 -22.12
CA MET A 119 -8.67 -0.59 -21.48
C MET A 119 -9.50 0.40 -20.64
N TRP A 120 -10.61 0.92 -21.20
CA TRP A 120 -11.47 1.85 -20.48
C TRP A 120 -12.11 1.20 -19.24
N GLY A 121 -12.70 0.02 -19.39
CA GLY A 121 -13.29 -0.72 -18.27
C GLY A 121 -12.26 -0.96 -17.17
N SER A 122 -11.03 -1.29 -17.53
CA SER A 122 -9.92 -1.51 -16.60
C SER A 122 -9.54 -0.26 -15.80
N ILE A 123 -9.50 0.91 -16.47
CA ILE A 123 -9.21 2.19 -15.82
C ILE A 123 -10.33 2.57 -14.85
N VAL A 124 -11.59 2.37 -15.25
CA VAL A 124 -12.76 2.64 -14.40
C VAL A 124 -12.76 1.74 -13.16
N LEU A 125 -12.54 0.43 -13.34
CA LEU A 125 -12.45 -0.52 -12.23
C LEU A 125 -11.33 -0.13 -11.26
N ALA A 126 -10.11 0.09 -11.78
CA ALA A 126 -8.98 0.48 -10.94
C ALA A 126 -9.18 1.82 -10.22
N PHE A 127 -9.94 2.76 -10.80
CA PHE A 127 -10.22 4.04 -10.16
C PHE A 127 -11.23 3.94 -9.02
N PHE A 128 -12.38 3.29 -9.25
CA PHE A 128 -13.45 3.20 -8.25
C PHE A 128 -13.13 2.21 -7.14
N PHE A 129 -12.50 1.08 -7.48
CA PHE A 129 -12.14 0.04 -6.51
C PHE A 129 -10.73 0.20 -5.94
N LEU A 130 -9.94 1.16 -6.44
CA LEU A 130 -8.55 1.40 -6.03
C LEU A 130 -7.64 0.17 -6.20
N ASP A 131 -7.98 -0.68 -7.18
CA ASP A 131 -7.31 -1.94 -7.45
C ASP A 131 -5.87 -1.75 -7.90
N ARG A 132 -5.01 -2.69 -7.50
CA ARG A 132 -3.69 -2.86 -8.11
C ARG A 132 -3.81 -3.59 -9.43
N SER A 133 -2.82 -3.40 -10.30
CA SER A 133 -2.74 -4.16 -11.56
C SER A 133 -2.75 -5.68 -11.34
N SER A 134 -2.19 -6.16 -10.23
CA SER A 134 -2.21 -7.59 -9.89
C SER A 134 -3.58 -8.11 -9.44
N GLU A 135 -4.45 -7.24 -8.93
CA GLU A 135 -5.83 -7.56 -8.52
C GLU A 135 -6.76 -7.54 -9.74
N LEU A 136 -6.44 -6.73 -10.75
CA LEU A 136 -7.20 -6.70 -11.99
C LEU A 136 -6.80 -7.81 -12.98
N TRP A 137 -5.49 -8.07 -13.12
CA TRP A 137 -4.95 -8.93 -14.18
C TRP A 137 -4.27 -10.21 -13.69
N GLY A 138 -4.15 -10.38 -12.38
CA GLY A 138 -3.32 -11.41 -11.77
C GLY A 138 -1.85 -10.99 -11.66
N PRO A 139 -1.07 -11.70 -10.83
CA PRO A 139 0.35 -11.43 -10.65
C PRO A 139 1.13 -11.71 -11.94
N VAL A 140 2.02 -10.78 -12.31
CA VAL A 140 2.94 -10.91 -13.45
C VAL A 140 3.95 -12.07 -13.24
N VAL A 141 4.22 -12.43 -11.98
CA VAL A 141 5.09 -13.55 -11.59
C VAL A 141 4.36 -14.39 -10.55
N SER A 142 4.18 -15.67 -10.83
CA SER A 142 3.57 -16.61 -9.89
C SER A 142 4.56 -16.91 -8.76
N ASP A 143 4.21 -16.55 -7.52
CA ASP A 143 4.95 -17.02 -6.36
C ASP A 143 4.64 -18.51 -6.16
N LYS A 144 5.65 -19.36 -6.36
CA LYS A 144 5.56 -20.82 -6.21
C LYS A 144 5.96 -21.31 -4.81
N SER A 145 6.37 -20.40 -3.92
CA SER A 145 6.95 -20.75 -2.62
C SER A 145 5.95 -21.41 -1.65
N THR A 146 4.65 -21.16 -1.83
CA THR A 146 3.58 -21.68 -0.95
C THR A 146 2.90 -22.95 -1.47
N GLY A 147 3.33 -23.51 -2.60
CA GLY A 147 2.79 -24.75 -3.17
C GLY A 147 1.39 -24.65 -3.77
N VAL A 148 0.66 -23.55 -3.55
CA VAL A 148 -0.63 -23.25 -4.16
C VAL A 148 -0.57 -21.85 -4.77
N VAL A 149 -0.58 -21.77 -6.11
CA VAL A 149 -0.68 -20.49 -6.82
C VAL A 149 -2.12 -19.98 -6.65
N ARG A 150 -2.38 -19.21 -5.60
CA ARG A 150 -3.63 -18.44 -5.50
C ARG A 150 -3.46 -17.15 -6.27
N THR A 151 -3.98 -17.10 -7.49
CA THR A 151 -4.16 -15.85 -8.24
C THR A 151 -5.38 -15.12 -7.69
N HIS A 152 -5.11 -14.11 -6.86
CA HIS A 152 -6.13 -13.23 -6.33
C HIS A 152 -6.38 -12.07 -7.29
N CYS A 153 -7.11 -12.35 -8.36
CA CYS A 153 -7.57 -11.33 -9.30
C CYS A 153 -9.05 -11.50 -9.61
N VAL A 154 -9.70 -10.44 -10.08
CA VAL A 154 -11.10 -10.47 -10.52
C VAL A 154 -11.25 -11.47 -11.67
N LYS A 155 -12.18 -12.42 -11.51
CA LYS A 155 -12.59 -13.40 -12.53
C LYS A 155 -14.06 -13.17 -12.88
N ALA A 156 -14.50 -13.71 -14.01
CA ALA A 156 -15.92 -13.66 -14.39
C ALA A 156 -16.85 -14.23 -13.30
N ALA A 157 -16.40 -15.29 -12.59
CA ALA A 157 -17.15 -15.87 -11.47
C ALA A 157 -17.31 -14.95 -10.25
N ASN A 158 -16.55 -13.85 -10.20
CA ASN A 158 -16.63 -12.85 -9.13
C ASN A 158 -17.66 -11.75 -9.43
N VAL A 159 -18.25 -11.73 -10.64
CA VAL A 159 -19.23 -10.72 -11.05
C VAL A 159 -20.63 -11.32 -10.90
N ILE A 160 -21.46 -10.68 -10.09
CA ILE A 160 -22.86 -11.07 -9.87
C ILE A 160 -23.75 -9.97 -10.43
N LEU A 161 -24.57 -10.34 -11.39
CA LEU A 161 -25.58 -9.47 -12.00
C LEU A 161 -26.86 -9.61 -11.19
N ARG A 162 -27.50 -8.50 -10.82
CA ARG A 162 -28.74 -8.49 -10.05
C ARG A 162 -29.84 -7.67 -10.70
N ASP A 163 -31.07 -8.17 -10.62
CA ASP A 163 -32.27 -7.46 -11.07
C ASP A 163 -32.71 -6.36 -10.08
N ASN A 164 -33.83 -5.70 -10.40
CA ASN A 164 -34.45 -4.66 -9.56
C ASN A 164 -34.88 -5.14 -8.17
N PHE A 165 -34.99 -6.45 -7.96
CA PHE A 165 -35.38 -7.07 -6.69
C PHE A 165 -34.17 -7.63 -5.93
N GLY A 166 -32.95 -7.46 -6.46
CA GLY A 166 -31.71 -7.98 -5.88
C GLY A 166 -31.45 -9.46 -6.19
N THR A 167 -32.26 -10.09 -7.04
CA THR A 167 -32.11 -11.49 -7.44
C THR A 167 -30.98 -11.63 -8.44
N GLN A 168 -30.12 -12.65 -8.26
CA GLN A 168 -29.06 -12.92 -9.22
C GLN A 168 -29.66 -13.38 -10.55
N VAL A 169 -29.24 -12.73 -11.64
CA VAL A 169 -29.66 -13.05 -13.01
C VAL A 169 -28.49 -13.59 -13.82
N GLY A 170 -28.81 -14.41 -14.83
CA GLY A 170 -27.82 -14.94 -15.76
C GLY A 170 -27.28 -13.87 -16.71
N PRO A 171 -26.08 -14.06 -17.29
CA PRO A 171 -25.45 -13.09 -18.21
C PRO A 171 -26.23 -12.85 -19.52
N GLU A 172 -27.19 -13.71 -19.84
CA GLU A 172 -28.04 -13.59 -21.04
C GLU A 172 -29.47 -13.16 -20.69
N GLU A 173 -29.79 -12.95 -19.41
CA GLU A 173 -31.14 -12.61 -18.97
C GLU A 173 -31.36 -11.09 -19.01
N PRO A 174 -32.37 -10.60 -19.76
CA PRO A 174 -32.69 -9.18 -19.77
C PRO A 174 -33.31 -8.77 -18.43
N GLY A 175 -32.84 -7.66 -17.84
CA GLY A 175 -33.38 -7.13 -16.59
C GLY A 175 -32.35 -6.82 -15.51
N GLU A 176 -31.06 -6.93 -15.82
CA GLU A 176 -30.00 -6.50 -14.93
C GLU A 176 -30.06 -5.00 -14.64
N MET A 177 -29.97 -4.66 -13.35
CA MET A 177 -30.07 -3.30 -12.84
C MET A 177 -28.92 -2.92 -11.91
N SER A 178 -28.16 -3.91 -11.40
CA SER A 178 -26.94 -3.67 -10.64
C SER A 178 -25.92 -4.79 -10.83
N VAL A 179 -24.64 -4.42 -10.80
CA VAL A 179 -23.49 -5.32 -10.85
C VAL A 179 -22.82 -5.30 -9.48
N GLU A 180 -22.57 -6.47 -8.90
CA GLU A 180 -21.76 -6.66 -7.70
C GLU A 180 -20.46 -7.38 -8.08
N VAL A 181 -19.31 -6.85 -7.64
CA VAL A 181 -17.99 -7.46 -7.90
C VAL A 181 -17.37 -7.90 -6.58
N ILE A 182 -17.18 -9.20 -6.41
CA ILE A 182 -16.62 -9.79 -5.18
C ILE A 182 -15.11 -9.96 -5.31
N PHE A 183 -14.36 -9.18 -4.55
CA PHE A 183 -12.91 -9.30 -4.53
C PHE A 183 -12.47 -10.45 -3.63
N GLU A 184 -11.80 -11.45 -4.21
CA GLU A 184 -11.17 -12.58 -3.48
C GLU A 184 -10.00 -12.12 -2.58
N SER A 185 -9.49 -10.90 -2.82
CA SER A 185 -8.61 -10.17 -1.90
C SER A 185 -8.66 -8.69 -2.23
N HIS A 186 -8.73 -7.83 -1.22
CA HIS A 186 -8.68 -6.38 -1.40
C HIS A 186 -7.59 -5.77 -0.50
N LYS A 187 -7.05 -4.60 -0.86
CA LYS A 187 -5.98 -3.92 -0.10
C LYS A 187 -6.35 -3.62 1.37
N GLY A 188 -7.64 -3.48 1.66
CA GLY A 188 -8.17 -3.35 3.03
C GLY A 188 -8.33 -4.67 3.79
N ASP A 189 -8.24 -5.79 3.09
CA ASP A 189 -8.53 -7.13 3.58
C ASP A 189 -7.28 -8.01 3.51
N ARG A 190 -6.33 -7.73 4.40
CA ARG A 190 -5.11 -8.54 4.58
C ARG A 190 -5.40 -9.94 5.14
N VAL A 191 -6.64 -10.23 5.54
CA VAL A 191 -7.04 -11.47 6.23
C VAL A 191 -7.99 -12.32 5.38
N ALA A 192 -8.25 -11.94 4.12
CA ALA A 192 -9.13 -12.63 3.19
C ALA A 192 -10.56 -12.85 3.73
N GLN A 193 -11.10 -11.87 4.45
CA GLN A 193 -12.48 -11.88 4.95
C GLN A 193 -13.52 -11.40 3.95
N GLY A 194 -13.11 -10.89 2.78
CA GLY A 194 -13.98 -10.41 1.70
C GLY A 194 -14.78 -9.20 2.15
N THR A 195 -14.43 -8.00 1.68
CA THR A 195 -15.29 -6.84 1.90
C THR A 195 -16.00 -6.49 0.60
N THR A 196 -17.33 -6.58 0.63
CA THR A 196 -18.24 -6.07 -0.39
C THR A 196 -18.25 -4.53 -0.36
N VAL A 197 -18.20 -3.89 -1.52
CA VAL A 197 -18.74 -2.54 -1.73
C VAL A 197 -19.83 -2.68 -2.78
#